data_AF-A0A3M6BPG1-F1
#
_entry.id   AF-A0A3M6BPG1-F1
#
_cell.length_a   1.000
_cell.length_b   1.000
_cell.length_c   1.000
_cell.angle_alpha   90.00
_cell.angle_beta   90.00
_cell.angle_gamma   90.00
#
_symmetry.space_group_name_H-M   'P 1'
#
loop_
_entity.id
_entity.type
_entity.pdbx_description
1 polymer ?
#
loop_
_entity_poly.entity_id
_entity_poly.type
_entity_poly.pdbx_seq_one_letter_code
_entity_poly.pdbx_strand_id
1 'polypeptide(L)'
;MASRHGVFLQSLGIDPAQPPAPAEPVLRWLALTPSQREQALSLAQCICFSRNESDGPDGQWCWGLTKALRPGVWLEFEHEDARLLLGAWLGPQYWSRLRLEWPPNEVPDTPGKAPENKLQALWQAIMWRVTAA
;
A
#
# COMPACT_ATOMS: atom_id res chain seq x y z
N MET A 1 2.77 -12.56 34.10
CA MET A 1 2.96 -11.09 34.00
C MET A 1 3.29 -10.76 32.57
N ALA A 2 2.44 -10.02 31.86
CA ALA A 2 2.78 -9.52 30.53
C ALA A 2 3.90 -8.48 30.68
N SER A 3 5.00 -8.65 29.94
CA SER A 3 6.05 -7.63 29.86
C SER A 3 5.42 -6.32 29.35
N ARG A 4 5.92 -5.16 29.82
CA ARG A 4 5.52 -3.83 29.30
C ARG A 4 5.61 -3.79 27.76
N HIS A 5 6.58 -4.50 27.20
CA HIS A 5 6.74 -4.65 25.77
C HIS A 5 5.58 -5.42 25.11
N GLY A 6 5.11 -6.50 25.73
CA GLY A 6 3.97 -7.26 25.24
C GLY A 6 2.66 -6.48 25.28
N VAL A 7 2.44 -5.67 26.33
CA VAL A 7 1.25 -4.80 26.43
C VAL A 7 1.25 -3.73 25.34
N PHE A 8 2.41 -3.13 25.06
CA PHE A 8 2.55 -2.16 23.98
C PHE A 8 2.27 -2.78 22.60
N LEU A 9 2.85 -3.94 22.30
CA LEU A 9 2.62 -4.63 21.03
C LEU A 9 1.14 -5.02 20.84
N GLN A 10 0.48 -5.52 21.90
CA GLN A 10 -0.96 -5.81 21.87
C GLN A 10 -1.80 -4.55 21.60
N SER A 11 -1.46 -3.41 22.19
CA SER A 11 -2.16 -2.13 21.94
C SER A 11 -2.03 -1.64 20.49
N LEU A 12 -1.02 -2.11 19.76
CA LEU A 12 -0.80 -1.81 18.34
C LEU A 12 -1.33 -2.91 17.41
N GLY A 13 -1.99 -3.94 17.94
CA GLY A 13 -2.43 -5.10 17.16
C GLY A 13 -1.27 -5.92 16.58
N ILE A 14 -0.08 -5.82 17.18
CA ILE A 14 1.11 -6.60 16.80
C ILE A 14 1.19 -7.79 17.73
N ASP A 15 1.06 -8.99 17.17
CA ASP A 15 1.41 -10.21 17.89
C ASP A 15 2.92 -10.20 18.17
N PRO A 16 3.38 -10.35 19.43
CA PRO A 16 4.79 -10.43 19.81
C PRO A 16 5.45 -11.73 19.32
N ALA A 17 5.43 -11.95 18.02
CA ALA A 17 6.07 -13.03 17.30
C ALA A 17 7.22 -12.49 16.43
N GLN A 18 8.13 -13.38 16.03
CA GLN A 18 9.19 -13.06 15.09
C GLN A 18 8.56 -12.53 13.78
N PRO A 19 9.09 -11.44 13.19
CA PRO A 19 8.59 -10.98 11.90
C PRO A 19 8.69 -12.11 10.87
N PRO A 20 7.68 -12.26 10.00
CA PRO A 20 7.74 -13.20 8.90
C PRO A 20 8.97 -12.93 8.02
N ALA A 21 9.49 -13.97 7.38
CA ALA A 21 10.58 -13.82 6.43
C ALA A 21 10.21 -12.78 5.36
N PRO A 22 11.11 -11.83 5.03
CA PRO A 22 10.78 -10.76 4.11
C PRO A 22 10.63 -11.33 2.69
N ALA A 23 9.44 -11.16 2.12
CA ALA A 23 9.18 -11.49 0.73
C ALA A 23 9.74 -10.39 -0.19
N GLU A 24 10.00 -10.75 -1.45
CA GLU A 24 10.57 -9.83 -2.46
C GLU A 24 9.79 -8.50 -2.62
N PRO A 25 8.44 -8.47 -2.63
CA PRO A 25 7.67 -7.21 -2.65
C PRO A 25 7.98 -6.29 -1.46
N VAL A 26 8.13 -6.87 -0.27
CA VAL A 26 8.43 -6.14 0.97
C VAL A 26 9.85 -5.57 0.90
N LEU A 27 10.82 -6.35 0.43
CA LEU A 27 12.19 -5.87 0.27
C LEU A 27 12.27 -4.70 -0.71
N ARG A 28 11.57 -4.78 -1.84
CA ARG A 28 11.53 -3.69 -2.83
C ARG A 28 10.85 -2.44 -2.28
N TRP A 29 9.77 -2.57 -1.51
CA TRP A 29 9.14 -1.44 -0.82
C TRP A 29 10.10 -0.80 0.18
N LEU A 30 10.78 -1.61 0.99
CA LEU A 30 11.70 -1.13 2.01
C LEU A 30 12.94 -0.44 1.42
N ALA A 31 13.35 -0.83 0.21
CA ALA A 31 14.47 -0.21 -0.50
C ALA A 31 14.18 1.21 -1.00
N LEU A 32 12.90 1.61 -1.09
CA LEU A 32 12.52 2.97 -1.49
C LEU A 32 12.87 4.01 -0.42
N THR A 33 13.27 5.19 -0.87
CA THR A 33 13.37 6.38 -0.01
C THR A 33 11.99 6.82 0.49
N PRO A 34 11.88 7.60 1.58
CA PRO A 34 10.60 8.14 2.03
C PRO A 34 9.84 8.90 0.94
N SER A 35 10.53 9.73 0.16
CA SER A 35 9.91 10.47 -0.95
C SER A 35 9.39 9.56 -2.06
N GLN A 36 10.10 8.47 -2.38
CA GLN A 36 9.63 7.48 -3.35
C GLN A 36 8.42 6.71 -2.85
N ARG A 37 8.32 6.42 -1.55
CA ARG A 37 7.15 5.76 -0.94
C ARG A 37 5.92 6.68 -0.99
N GLU A 38 6.09 7.95 -0.65
CA GLU A 38 5.04 8.97 -0.76
C GLU A 38 4.56 9.11 -2.21
N GLN A 39 5.50 9.18 -3.16
CA GLN A 39 5.17 9.22 -4.59
C GLN A 39 4.43 7.95 -5.03
N ALA A 40 4.88 6.76 -4.60
CA ALA A 40 4.22 5.49 -4.94
C ALA A 40 2.77 5.44 -4.44
N LEU A 41 2.51 5.89 -3.21
CA LEU A 41 1.17 5.99 -2.65
C LEU A 41 0.32 7.02 -3.40
N SER A 42 0.90 8.18 -3.77
CA SER A 42 0.21 9.21 -4.56
C SER A 42 -0.20 8.69 -5.95
N LEU A 43 0.69 7.96 -6.63
CA LEU A 43 0.40 7.34 -7.92
C LEU A 43 -0.70 6.28 -7.79
N ALA A 44 -0.64 5.42 -6.76
CA ALA A 44 -1.70 4.45 -6.49
C ALA A 44 -3.05 5.15 -6.22
N GLN A 45 -3.05 6.23 -5.44
CA GLN A 45 -4.24 7.02 -5.17
C GLN A 45 -4.83 7.58 -6.48
N CYS A 46 -3.96 8.14 -7.33
CA CYS A 46 -4.37 8.70 -8.60
C CYS A 46 -4.94 7.64 -9.55
N ILE A 47 -4.28 6.49 -9.67
CA ILE A 47 -4.72 5.42 -10.57
C ILE A 47 -6.05 4.83 -10.12
N CYS A 48 -6.22 4.57 -8.82
CA CYS A 48 -7.33 3.79 -8.29
C CYS A 48 -8.57 4.62 -7.94
N PHE A 49 -8.40 5.87 -7.54
CA PHE A 49 -9.49 6.67 -6.97
C PHE A 49 -9.73 8.01 -7.69
N SER A 50 -8.82 8.49 -8.54
CA SER A 50 -9.11 9.70 -9.33
C SER A 50 -10.16 9.42 -10.40
N ARG A 51 -11.19 10.27 -10.43
CA ARG A 51 -12.29 10.19 -11.39
C ARG A 51 -11.98 10.90 -12.72
N ASN A 52 -11.01 11.81 -12.70
CA ASN A 52 -10.61 12.62 -13.84
C ASN A 52 -9.11 12.45 -14.10
N GLU A 53 -8.67 12.85 -15.30
CA GLU A 53 -7.25 13.06 -15.58
C GLU A 53 -6.70 14.08 -14.58
N SER A 54 -5.65 13.69 -13.86
CA SER A 54 -5.01 14.58 -12.90
C SER A 54 -4.11 15.55 -13.66
N ASP A 55 -4.21 16.84 -13.37
CA ASP A 55 -3.21 17.80 -13.82
C ASP A 55 -1.88 17.49 -13.10
N GLY A 56 -0.82 17.25 -13.87
CA GLY A 56 0.51 16.95 -13.33
C GLY A 56 1.40 16.13 -14.28
N PRO A 57 2.71 16.04 -13.99
CA PRO A 57 3.68 15.34 -14.85
C PRO A 57 3.38 13.85 -15.01
N ASP A 58 2.73 13.23 -14.01
CA ASP A 58 2.34 11.83 -14.03
C ASP A 58 0.87 11.60 -14.41
N GLY A 59 0.10 12.66 -14.68
CA GLY A 59 -1.35 12.61 -14.91
C GLY A 59 -1.76 11.70 -16.07
N GLN A 60 -1.16 11.93 -17.24
CA GLN A 60 -1.43 11.14 -18.45
C GLN A 60 -1.03 9.66 -18.29
N TRP A 61 0.08 9.42 -17.58
CA TRP A 61 0.56 8.07 -17.28
C TRP A 61 -0.39 7.34 -16.32
N CYS A 62 -0.81 8.00 -15.23
CA CYS A 62 -1.81 7.46 -14.30
C CYS A 62 -3.12 7.14 -15.03
N TRP A 63 -3.59 8.05 -15.88
CA TRP A 63 -4.83 7.87 -16.64
C TRP A 63 -4.78 6.68 -17.61
N GLY A 64 -3.62 6.47 -18.25
CA GLY A 64 -3.37 5.28 -19.06
C GLY A 64 -3.51 3.99 -18.24
N LEU A 65 -2.93 3.95 -17.04
CA LEU A 65 -3.04 2.82 -16.13
C LEU A 65 -4.46 2.63 -15.57
N THR A 66 -5.17 3.70 -15.23
CA THR A 66 -6.58 3.63 -14.80
C THR A 66 -7.43 2.95 -15.88
N LYS A 67 -7.26 3.33 -17.15
CA LYS A 67 -7.98 2.70 -18.28
C LYS A 67 -7.61 1.24 -18.49
N ALA A 68 -6.34 0.89 -18.32
CA ALA A 68 -5.84 -0.48 -18.51
C ALA A 68 -6.26 -1.42 -17.37
N LEU A 69 -6.10 -0.99 -16.12
CA LEU A 69 -6.37 -1.80 -14.93
C LEU A 69 -7.86 -1.85 -14.59
N ARG A 70 -8.61 -0.78 -14.95
CA ARG A 70 -10.02 -0.54 -14.62
C ARG A 70 -10.35 -0.77 -13.14
N PRO A 71 -9.76 0.01 -12.22
CA PRO A 71 -9.92 -0.18 -10.78
C PRO A 71 -11.39 -0.22 -10.33
N GLY A 72 -12.26 0.58 -10.94
CA GLY A 72 -13.69 0.59 -10.60
C GLY A 72 -14.47 -0.70 -10.93
N VAL A 73 -13.85 -1.73 -11.52
CA VAL A 73 -14.48 -3.04 -11.74
C VAL A 73 -14.17 -4.02 -10.60
N TRP A 74 -13.09 -3.79 -9.84
CA TRP A 74 -12.59 -4.75 -8.84
C TRP A 74 -12.23 -4.12 -7.48
N LEU A 75 -12.25 -2.79 -7.38
CA LEU A 75 -12.18 -2.08 -6.11
C LEU A 75 -13.58 -1.74 -5.63
N GLU A 76 -13.84 -2.05 -4.38
CA GLU A 76 -14.95 -1.49 -3.62
C GLU A 76 -14.51 -0.13 -3.08
N PHE A 77 -15.27 0.93 -3.37
CA PHE A 77 -14.95 2.30 -3.00
C PHE A 77 -15.28 2.65 -1.55
N GLU A 78 -15.48 1.66 -0.67
CA GLU A 78 -15.79 1.91 0.75
C GLU A 78 -14.65 2.68 1.44
N HIS A 79 -13.41 2.46 1.00
CA HIS A 79 -12.23 3.13 1.54
C HIS A 79 -11.32 3.58 0.39
N GLU A 80 -11.38 4.87 0.03
CA GLU A 80 -10.52 5.48 -0.99
C GLU A 80 -9.10 5.76 -0.44
N ASP A 81 -8.42 4.71 0.02
CA ASP A 81 -7.09 4.80 0.62
C ASP A 81 -6.10 3.81 -0.02
N ALA A 82 -5.14 4.34 -0.78
CA ALA A 82 -4.10 3.54 -1.44
C ALA A 82 -3.23 2.73 -0.47
N ARG A 83 -3.11 3.13 0.81
CA ARG A 83 -2.35 2.39 1.82
C ARG A 83 -2.98 1.02 2.09
N LEU A 84 -4.29 0.91 1.97
CA LEU A 84 -4.99 -0.38 2.09
C LEU A 84 -4.64 -1.33 0.95
N LEU A 85 -4.43 -0.81 -0.27
CA LEU A 85 -4.00 -1.58 -1.43
C LEU A 85 -2.54 -2.03 -1.31
N LEU A 86 -1.71 -1.22 -0.66
CA LEU A 86 -0.33 -1.59 -0.35
C LEU A 86 -0.31 -2.76 0.64
N GLY A 87 -1.09 -2.67 1.72
CA GLY A 87 -1.26 -3.77 2.67
C GLY A 87 -1.77 -5.05 2.02
N ALA A 88 -2.74 -4.93 1.11
CA ALA A 88 -3.30 -6.07 0.37
C ALA A 88 -2.24 -6.74 -0.54
N TRP A 89 -1.34 -5.95 -1.14
CA TRP A 89 -0.29 -6.46 -2.03
C TRP A 89 0.88 -7.08 -1.28
N LEU A 90 1.36 -6.43 -0.21
CA LEU A 90 2.46 -6.95 0.58
C LEU A 90 2.04 -8.19 1.38
N GLY A 91 0.78 -8.23 1.80
CA GLY A 91 0.16 -9.35 2.49
C GLY A 91 -0.20 -9.04 3.94
N PRO A 92 -1.27 -9.65 4.47
CA PRO A 92 -1.82 -9.33 5.80
C PRO A 92 -0.83 -9.59 6.94
N GLN A 93 0.12 -10.51 6.77
CA GLN A 93 1.13 -10.83 7.77
C GLN A 93 2.12 -9.67 8.04
N TYR A 94 2.25 -8.72 7.11
CA TYR A 94 3.11 -7.54 7.28
C TYR A 94 2.32 -6.30 7.71
N TRP A 95 0.99 -6.33 7.64
CA TRP A 95 0.13 -5.15 7.79
C TRP A 95 0.30 -4.44 9.14
N SER A 96 0.28 -5.19 10.26
CA SER A 96 0.42 -4.61 11.60
C SER A 96 1.72 -3.83 11.79
N ARG A 97 2.80 -4.24 11.12
CA ARG A 97 4.10 -3.55 11.15
C ARG A 97 4.18 -2.41 10.16
N LEU A 98 3.65 -2.61 8.94
CA LEU A 98 3.61 -1.57 7.91
C LEU A 98 2.84 -0.34 8.40
N ARG A 99 1.75 -0.54 9.15
CA ARG A 99 0.95 0.56 9.71
C ARG A 99 1.71 1.48 10.65
N LEU A 100 2.83 1.04 11.21
CA LEU A 100 3.68 1.88 12.06
C LEU A 100 4.39 2.99 11.27
N GLU A 101 4.37 2.95 9.93
CA GLU A 101 4.85 4.06 9.09
C GLU A 101 3.92 5.28 9.16
N TRP A 102 2.71 5.13 9.69
CA TRP A 102 1.72 6.21 9.78
C TRP A 102 1.25 6.46 11.22
N PRO A 103 0.73 7.66 11.52
CA PRO A 103 0.03 7.98 12.76
C PRO A 103 -1.01 6.92 13.18
N PRO A 104 -1.18 6.70 14.49
CA PRO A 104 -2.16 5.74 15.00
C PRO A 104 -3.58 6.14 14.60
N ASN A 105 -4.42 5.14 14.30
CA ASN A 105 -5.82 5.28 13.85
C ASN A 105 -6.01 5.96 12.49
N GLU A 106 -4.95 6.24 11.74
CA GLU A 106 -5.09 6.83 10.40
C GLU A 106 -5.48 5.81 9.32
N VAL A 107 -5.14 4.54 9.56
CA VAL A 107 -5.46 3.42 8.68
C VAL A 107 -6.13 2.27 9.44
N PRO A 108 -7.13 1.59 8.85
CA PRO A 108 -7.82 0.44 9.45
C PRO A 108 -6.89 -0.69 9.91
N ASP A 109 -7.34 -1.48 10.88
CA ASP A 109 -6.60 -2.64 11.41
C ASP A 109 -6.43 -3.79 10.41
N THR A 110 -7.24 -3.82 9.36
CA THR A 110 -7.17 -4.82 8.29
C THR A 110 -6.78 -4.18 6.98
N PRO A 111 -5.91 -4.82 6.17
CA PRO A 111 -5.61 -4.31 4.84
C PRO A 111 -6.86 -4.39 3.95
N GLY A 112 -6.81 -3.70 2.81
CA GLY A 112 -7.87 -3.78 1.80
C GLY A 112 -7.97 -5.16 1.17
N LYS A 113 -9.01 -5.36 0.34
CA LYS A 113 -9.18 -6.56 -0.48
C LYS A 113 -9.18 -6.16 -1.94
N ALA A 114 -8.36 -6.85 -2.74
CA ALA A 114 -8.35 -6.71 -4.19
C ALA A 114 -7.75 -7.97 -4.82
N PRO A 115 -8.05 -8.25 -6.11
CA PRO A 115 -7.46 -9.39 -6.81
C PRO A 115 -5.93 -9.31 -6.89
N GLU A 116 -5.25 -10.39 -6.53
CA GLU A 116 -3.78 -10.44 -6.47
C GLU A 116 -3.12 -10.06 -7.80
N ASN A 117 -3.65 -10.55 -8.92
CA ASN A 117 -3.14 -10.24 -10.25
C ASN A 117 -3.24 -8.74 -10.60
N LYS A 118 -4.29 -8.06 -10.10
CA LYS A 118 -4.48 -6.62 -10.31
C LYS A 118 -3.55 -5.80 -9.43
N LEU A 119 -3.42 -6.18 -8.17
CA LEU A 119 -2.46 -5.57 -7.24
C LEU A 119 -1.02 -5.73 -7.76
N GLN A 120 -0.66 -6.93 -8.22
CA GLN A 120 0.66 -7.18 -8.78
C GLN A 120 0.93 -6.28 -9.99
N ALA A 121 0.00 -6.20 -10.95
CA ALA A 121 0.15 -5.34 -12.12
C ALA A 121 0.28 -3.85 -11.75
N LEU A 122 -0.55 -3.37 -10.80
CA LEU A 122 -0.52 -2.01 -10.30
C LEU A 122 0.84 -1.67 -9.67
N TRP A 123 1.26 -2.45 -8.67
CA TRP A 123 2.46 -2.15 -7.90
C TRP A 123 3.73 -2.39 -8.71
N GLN A 124 3.80 -3.35 -9.64
CA GLN A 124 4.96 -3.44 -10.55
C GLN A 124 5.13 -2.18 -11.39
N ALA A 125 4.03 -1.64 -11.94
CA ALA A 125 4.08 -0.42 -12.75
C ALA A 125 4.50 0.81 -11.93
N ILE A 126 3.95 0.95 -10.71
CA ILE A 126 4.29 2.05 -9.80
C ILE A 126 5.75 1.95 -9.34
N MET A 127 6.19 0.77 -8.89
CA MET A 127 7.56 0.56 -8.44
C MET A 127 8.55 0.92 -9.55
N TRP A 128 8.29 0.48 -10.78
CA TRP A 128 9.11 0.88 -11.93
C TRP A 128 9.15 2.40 -12.11
N ARG A 129 7.99 3.08 -12.04
CA ARG A 129 7.89 4.54 -12.22
C ARG A 129 8.70 5.32 -11.18
N VAL A 130 8.68 4.91 -9.91
CA VAL A 130 9.37 5.63 -8.83
C VAL A 130 10.86 5.29 -8.71
N THR A 131 11.30 4.14 -9.24
CA THR A 131 12.73 3.76 -9.24
C THR A 131 13.48 4.13 -10.51
N ALA A 132 12.77 4.34 -11.62
CA ALA A 132 13.37 4.73 -12.90
C ALA A 132 13.51 6.25 -13.09
N ALA A 133 12.98 7.03 -12.13
CA ALA A 133 13.02 8.49 -12.13
C ALA A 133 14.35 9.02 -11.54
#